data_AF-A0A7V4AUM2-F1
#
_entry.id   AF-A0A7V4AUM2-F1
#
_cell.length_a   1.000
_cell.length_b   1.000
_cell.length_c   1.000
_cell.angle_alpha   90.00
_cell.angle_beta   90.00
_cell.angle_gamma   90.00
#
_symmetry.space_group_name_H-M   'P 1'
#
loop_
_entity.id
_entity.type
_entity.pdbx_description
1 polymer ?
#
loop_
_entity_poly.entity_id
_entity_poly.type
_entity_poly.pdbx_seq_one_letter_code
_entity_poly.pdbx_strand_id
1 'polypeptide(L)' 'MRIAIPLASGRLAAHFGHCEEFALVDADGGSSGQLTIRTVTAPPHQPGFLPRWLHEQGVSTVIAGG' A
#
# COMPACT_ATOMS: atom_id res chain seq x y z
N MET A 1 -10.17 8.29 0.35
CA MET A 1 -9.70 7.08 1.08
C MET A 1 -8.31 6.72 0.59
N ARG A 2 -7.44 6.16 1.43
CA ARG A 2 -6.09 5.76 1.02
C ARG A 2 -5.92 4.26 1.09
N ILE A 3 -5.52 3.66 -0.03
CA ILE A 3 -5.36 2.22 -0.23
C ILE A 3 -3.87 1.91 -0.38
N ALA A 4 -3.37 0.88 0.30
CA ALA A 4 -2.04 0.34 0.07
C ALA A 4 -2.09 -0.96 -0.73
N ILE A 5 -1.22 -1.09 -1.73
CA ILE A 5 -1.04 -2.28 -2.55
C ILE A 5 0.44 -2.70 -2.45
N PRO A 6 0.77 -3.89 -1.92
CA PRO A 6 2.16 -4.35 -1.83
C PRO A 6 2.66 -4.72 -3.23
N LEU A 7 3.87 -4.28 -3.59
CA LEU A 7 4.46 -4.49 -4.89
C LEU A 7 5.80 -5.26 -4.81
N ALA A 8 5.99 -6.18 -5.73
CA ALA A 8 7.27 -6.83 -6.02
C ALA A 8 7.51 -6.72 -7.53
N SER A 9 8.64 -6.15 -7.93
CA SER A 9 8.97 -5.91 -9.35
C SER A 9 7.83 -5.22 -10.13
N GLY A 10 7.19 -4.21 -9.54
CA GLY A 10 6.09 -3.43 -10.13
C GLY A 10 4.76 -4.17 -10.29
N ARG A 11 4.60 -5.37 -9.70
CA ARG A 11 3.37 -6.18 -9.72
C ARG A 11 2.88 -6.44 -8.30
N LEU A 12 1.60 -6.82 -8.16
CA LEU A 12 1.04 -7.22 -6.87
C LEU A 12 1.91 -8.31 -6.24
N ALA A 13 2.40 -8.07 -5.03
CA ALA A 13 3.24 -9.03 -4.32
C ALA A 13 2.41 -10.25 -3.87
N ALA A 14 2.99 -11.45 -4.03
CA ALA A 14 2.40 -12.70 -3.54
C ALA A 14 2.43 -12.80 -2.00
N HIS A 15 3.36 -12.10 -1.36
CA HIS A 15 3.48 -12.06 0.09
C HIS A 15 3.51 -10.62 0.58
N PHE A 16 2.48 -10.22 1.32
CA PHE A 16 2.37 -8.88 1.90
C PHE A 16 3.60 -8.47 2.72
N GLY A 17 4.20 -9.40 3.47
CA GLY A 17 5.36 -9.12 4.32
C GLY A 17 6.70 -9.02 3.58
N HIS A 18 6.78 -9.44 2.31
CA HIS A 18 8.04 -9.53 1.55
C HIS A 18 8.00 -8.68 0.27
N CYS A 19 7.23 -7.60 0.25
CA CYS A 19 7.21 -6.65 -0.87
C CYS A 19 8.37 -5.66 -0.79
N GLU A 20 8.77 -5.14 -1.94
CA GLU A 20 9.83 -4.13 -2.08
C GLU A 20 9.26 -2.72 -1.88
N GLU A 21 8.01 -2.51 -2.30
CA GLU A 21 7.34 -1.22 -2.29
C GLU A 21 5.85 -1.37 -1.94
N PHE A 22 5.22 -0.24 -1.60
CA PHE A 22 3.78 -0.09 -1.59
C PHE A 22 3.36 1.00 -2.57
N ALA A 23 2.37 0.71 -3.42
CA ALA A 23 1.61 1.77 -4.07
C ALA A 23 0.54 2.29 -3.10
N LEU A 24 0.59 3.59 -2.81
CA LEU A 24 -0.42 4.31 -2.06
C LEU A 24 -1.33 5.02 -3.05
N VAL A 25 -2.60 4.63 -3.04
CA VAL A 25 -3.64 5.15 -3.92
C VAL A 25 -4.59 6.00 -3.09
N ASP A 26 -4.62 7.29 -3.37
CA ASP A 26 -5.64 8.20 -2.87
C ASP A 26 -6.81 8.19 -3.85
N ALA A 27 -7.92 7.59 -3.40
CA ALA A 27 -9.19 7.59 -4.11
C ALA A 27 -10.12 8.60 -3.45
N ASP A 28 -10.29 9.76 -4.08
CA ASP A 28 -11.25 10.76 -3.64
C ASP A 28 -12.65 10.33 -4.11
N GLY A 29 -13.55 10.09 -3.16
CA GLY A 29 -14.93 9.63 -3.42
C GLY A 29 -15.83 10.68 -4.09
N GLY A 30 -15.25 11.71 -4.71
CA GLY A 30 -15.96 12.74 -5.46
C GLY A 30 -16.19 12.37 -6.92
N SER A 31 -17.04 13.15 -7.60
CA SER A 31 -17.59 12.88 -8.94
C SER A 31 -16.59 12.73 -10.08
N SER A 32 -15.30 13.02 -9.87
CA SER A 32 -14.29 13.02 -10.94
C SER A 32 -13.49 11.70 -11.04
N GLY A 33 -13.61 10.77 -10.08
CA GLY A 33 -12.95 9.46 -10.14
C GLY A 33 -11.42 9.52 -10.25
N GLN A 34 -10.80 10.66 -9.91
CA GLN A 34 -9.37 10.85 -10.05
C GLN A 34 -8.63 10.06 -8.97
N LEU A 35 -7.67 9.24 -9.40
CA LEU A 35 -6.78 8.50 -8.52
C LEU A 35 -5.41 9.19 -8.50
N THR A 36 -4.89 9.46 -7.31
CA THR A 36 -3.49 9.84 -7.13
C THR A 36 -2.72 8.61 -6.66
N ILE A 37 -1.64 8.26 -7.36
CA ILE A 37 -0.81 7.09 -7.04
C ILE A 37 0.60 7.57 -6.75
N ARG A 38 1.18 7.09 -5.65
CA ARG A 38 2.61 7.22 -5.34
C ARG A 38 3.15 5.89 -4.83
N THR A 39 4.40 5.59 -5.13
CA THR A 39 5.10 4.43 -4.55
C THR A 39 5.97 4.87 -3.37
N VAL A 40 6.09 3.99 -2.38
CA VAL A 40 6.98 4.16 -1.24
C VAL A 40 7.73 2.84 -0.99
N THR A 41 9.01 2.92 -0.68
CA THR A 41 9.81 1.74 -0.32
C THR A 41 9.27 1.10 0.95
N ALA A 42 9.14 -0.23 0.96
CA ALA A 42 8.74 -0.95 2.15
C ALA A 42 9.85 -0.87 3.21
N PRO A 43 9.50 -0.65 4.49
CA PRO A 43 10.48 -0.67 5.57
C PRO A 43 11.01 -2.10 5.77
N PRO A 44 12.16 -2.27 6.45
CA PRO A 44 12.69 -3.59 6.78
C PRO A 44 11.65 -4.49 7.46
N HIS A 45 11.64 -5.77 7.08
CA HIS A 45 10.66 -6.73 7.60
C HIS A 45 10.83 -6.93 9.11
N GLN A 46 9.76 -6.65 9.85
CA GLN A 46 9.64 -6.96 11.27
C GLN A 46 8.21 -7.43 11.56
N PRO A 47 8.03 -8.52 12.33
CA PRO A 47 6.70 -9.02 12.70
C PRO A 47 5.82 -7.92 13.32
N GLY A 48 4.63 -7.72 12.75
CA GLY A 48 3.65 -6.75 13.25
C GLY A 48 3.93 -5.27 12.94
N PHE A 49 5.04 -4.93 12.27
CA PHE A 49 5.42 -3.55 12.01
C PHE A 49 4.60 -2.90 10.86
N LEU A 50 4.48 -3.61 9.74
CA LEU A 50 3.86 -3.07 8.51
C LEU A 50 2.44 -2.51 8.70
N PRO A 51 1.52 -3.16 9.45
CA PRO A 51 0.18 -2.61 9.68
C PRO A 51 0.20 -1.24 10.38
N ARG A 52 1.05 -1.07 11.41
CA ARG A 52 1.21 0.22 12.11
C ARG A 52 1.81 1.27 11.19
N TRP A 53 2.87 0.91 10.48
CA TRP A 53 3.54 1.82 9.56
C TRP A 53 2.61 2.30 8.44
N LEU A 54 1.79 1.41 7.85
CA LEU A 54 0.79 1.80 6.86
C LEU A 54 -0.29 2.72 7.46
N HIS A 55 -0.72 2.47 8.69
CA HIS A 55 -1.67 3.34 9.38
C HIS A 55 -1.12 4.76 9.57
N GLU A 56 0.16 4.89 9.93
CA GLU A 56 0.85 6.19 10.03
C GLU A 56 0.92 6.93 8.67
N GLN A 57 0.93 6.20 7.56
CA GLN A 57 0.83 6.75 6.21
C GLN A 57 -0.61 7.17 5.82
N GLY A 58 -1.57 7.05 6.73
CA GLY A 58 -2.98 7.36 6.52
C GLY A 58 -3.75 6.30 5.73
N VAL A 59 -3.19 5.10 5.56
CA VAL A 59 -3.85 3.99 4.85
C VAL A 59 -5.01 3.48 5.68
N SER A 60 -6.18 3.39 5.07
CA SER A 60 -7.40 2.83 5.67
C SER A 60 -7.76 1.45 5.12
N THR A 61 -7.12 1.03 4.02
CA THR A 61 -7.47 -0.21 3.30
C THR A 61 -6.22 -0.80 2.66
N VAL A 62 -6.08 -2.13 2.72
CA VAL A 62 -4.99 -2.86 2.06
C VAL A 62 -5.60 -3.83 1.05
N ILE A 63 -5.06 -3.86 -0.17
CA ILE A 63 -5.37 -4.88 -1.18
C ILE A 63 -4.11 -5.71 -1.35
N ALA A 64 -4.11 -6.95 -0.85
CA ALA A 64 -2.96 -7.84 -0.89
C ALA A 64 -3.21 -9.07 -1.77
N GLY A 65 -2.15 -9.62 -2.37
CA GLY A 65 -2.13 -10.97 -2.93
C GLY A 65 -1.91 -12.00 -1.81
N GLY A 66 -2.56 -13.15 -1.93
CA GLY A 66 -2.41 -14.30 -1.03
C GLY A 66 -1.65 -15.44 -1.68
#